data_AF-A0A0D7ALQ3-F1
#
_entry.id   AF-A0A0D7ALQ3-F1
#
_cell.length_a   1.000
_cell.length_b   1.000
_cell.length_c   1.000
_cell.angle_alpha   90.00
_cell.angle_beta   90.00
_cell.angle_gamma   90.00
#
_symmetry.space_group_name_H-M   'P 1'
#
loop_
_entity.id
_entity.type
_entity.pdbx_description
1 polymer ?
#
loop_
_entity_poly.entity_id
_entity_poly.type
_entity_poly.pdbx_seq_one_letter_code
_entity_poly.pdbx_strand_id
1 'polypeptide(L)'
;RTRRVIKHPNFHNFSSSQAEAFLAKQQRGDVVIRPSSKGVNHLAVTWKVDDQLYQHIDVMGPNADPTGQTVGGLIVDKNHMYSDLDELIVNHVQAMARKVEELMMHERFKPGKEDDLRAF
;
A
#
# COMPACT_ATOMS: atom_id res chain seq x y z
N ARG A 1 6.05 25.62 7.07
CA ARG A 1 6.67 24.29 6.86
C ARG A 1 6.33 23.84 5.45
N THR A 2 7.29 23.79 4.53
CA THR A 2 7.05 23.48 3.11
C THR A 2 6.72 22.00 2.96
N ARG A 3 5.55 21.68 2.39
CA ARG A 3 5.11 20.29 2.15
C ARG A 3 5.96 19.70 1.02
N ARG A 4 6.56 18.52 1.23
CA ARG A 4 7.27 17.78 0.18
C ARG A 4 6.31 17.52 -0.98
N VAL A 5 6.66 17.97 -2.19
CA VAL A 5 5.88 17.71 -3.40
C VAL A 5 6.34 16.38 -3.98
N ILE A 6 5.51 15.35 -3.88
CA ILE A 6 5.73 14.05 -4.51
C ILE A 6 4.96 14.07 -5.83
N LYS A 7 5.67 13.90 -6.95
CA LYS A 7 5.07 13.83 -8.29
C LYS A 7 5.00 12.36 -8.70
N HIS A 8 3.85 11.75 -8.54
CA HIS A 8 3.62 10.35 -8.91
C HIS A 8 2.13 10.12 -9.19
N PRO A 9 1.73 9.36 -10.24
CA PRO A 9 0.33 9.20 -10.62
C PRO A 9 -0.54 8.56 -9.52
N ASN A 10 0.02 7.60 -8.78
CA ASN A 10 -0.70 6.99 -7.65
C ASN A 10 -0.66 7.83 -6.37
N PHE A 11 0.02 8.98 -6.35
CA PHE A 11 0.09 9.82 -5.15
C PHE A 11 -1.10 10.76 -5.04
N HIS A 12 -1.83 10.65 -3.93
CA HIS A 12 -3.00 11.45 -3.62
C HIS A 12 -2.92 11.99 -2.20
N ASN A 13 -3.37 13.23 -1.99
CA ASN A 13 -3.47 13.83 -0.67
C ASN A 13 -4.75 13.38 0.04
N PHE A 14 -4.85 12.08 0.32
CA PHE A 14 -6.00 11.44 0.96
C PHE A 14 -5.73 11.09 2.42
N SER A 15 -6.80 11.08 3.22
CA SER A 15 -6.87 10.32 4.47
C SER A 15 -6.96 8.81 4.19
N SER A 16 -6.89 8.00 5.25
CA SER A 16 -7.16 6.55 5.17
C SER A 16 -8.53 6.25 4.56
N SER A 17 -9.57 6.91 5.06
CA SER A 17 -10.95 6.71 4.62
C SER A 17 -11.19 7.19 3.19
N GLN A 18 -10.55 8.28 2.77
CA GLN A 18 -10.62 8.76 1.38
C GLN A 18 -9.93 7.79 0.41
N ALA A 19 -8.80 7.20 0.82
CA ALA A 19 -8.12 6.19 0.01
C ALA A 19 -8.96 4.93 -0.15
N GLU A 20 -9.57 4.42 0.92
CA GLU A 20 -10.48 3.27 0.85
C GLU A 20 -11.70 3.57 -0.03
N ALA A 21 -12.33 4.73 0.13
CA ALA A 21 -13.47 5.14 -0.68
C ALA A 21 -13.12 5.25 -2.17
N PHE A 22 -11.92 5.74 -2.48
CA PHE A 22 -11.40 5.80 -3.85
C PHE A 22 -11.16 4.39 -4.42
N LEU A 23 -10.49 3.52 -3.66
CA LEU A 23 -10.17 2.15 -4.04
C LEU A 23 -11.42 1.25 -4.12
N ALA A 24 -12.53 1.59 -3.48
CA ALA A 24 -13.71 0.73 -3.40
C ALA A 24 -14.22 0.26 -4.77
N LYS A 25 -14.18 1.12 -5.78
CA LYS A 25 -14.63 0.83 -7.16
C LYS A 25 -13.53 0.28 -8.07
N GLN A 26 -12.32 0.08 -7.53
CA GLN A 26 -11.15 -0.35 -8.28
C GLN A 26 -10.92 -1.87 -8.14
N GLN A 27 -9.93 -2.39 -8.84
CA GLN A 27 -9.60 -3.81 -8.84
C GLN A 27 -8.74 -4.19 -7.64
N ARG A 28 -8.68 -5.49 -7.32
CA ARG A 28 -7.72 -6.01 -6.34
C ARG A 28 -6.30 -5.68 -6.82
N GLY A 29 -5.42 -5.32 -5.90
CA GLY A 29 -4.06 -4.87 -6.22
C GLY A 29 -3.92 -3.39 -6.58
N ASP A 30 -5.01 -2.68 -6.88
CA ASP A 30 -4.94 -1.23 -7.14
C ASP A 30 -4.54 -0.47 -5.88
N VAL A 31 -3.77 0.61 -6.07
CA VAL A 31 -2.99 1.26 -5.00
C VAL A 31 -3.13 2.79 -5.02
N VAL A 32 -3.16 3.36 -3.83
CA VAL A 32 -3.00 4.79 -3.56
C VAL A 32 -1.83 5.01 -2.61
N ILE A 33 -0.94 5.92 -2.98
CA ILE A 33 0.12 6.42 -2.12
C ILE A 33 -0.34 7.75 -1.53
N ARG A 34 -0.20 7.94 -0.23
CA ARG A 34 -0.68 9.14 0.47
C ARG A 34 0.27 9.56 1.60
N PRO A 35 0.17 10.81 2.08
CA PRO A 35 0.84 11.22 3.30
C PRO A 35 0.46 10.32 4.48
N SER A 36 1.44 9.99 5.34
CA SER A 36 1.19 9.23 6.56
C SER A 36 0.90 10.15 7.74
N SER A 37 0.00 9.73 8.62
CA SER A 37 -0.23 10.38 9.92
C SER A 37 0.94 10.17 10.89
N LYS A 38 1.86 9.23 10.60
CA LYS A 38 3.03 8.92 11.44
C LYS A 38 4.14 9.97 11.35
N GLY A 39 4.08 10.87 10.38
CA GLY A 39 4.99 12.02 10.29
C GLY A 39 5.47 12.30 8.88
N VAL A 40 6.26 13.37 8.77
CA VAL A 40 6.71 13.93 7.48
C VAL A 40 7.66 13.02 6.69
N ASN A 41 8.30 12.06 7.38
CA ASN A 41 9.20 11.09 6.77
C ASN A 41 8.49 9.78 6.40
N HIS A 42 7.19 9.69 6.61
CA HIS A 42 6.40 8.50 6.33
C HIS A 42 5.39 8.75 5.21
N LEU A 43 5.26 7.74 4.35
CA LEU A 43 4.16 7.57 3.41
C LEU A 43 3.29 6.42 3.87
N ALA A 44 2.02 6.45 3.50
CA ALA A 44 1.15 5.30 3.60
C ALA A 44 0.82 4.82 2.19
N VAL A 45 0.98 3.52 1.97
CA VAL A 45 0.59 2.83 0.74
C VAL A 45 -0.65 2.03 1.07
N THR A 46 -1.80 2.49 0.56
CA THR A 46 -3.09 1.81 0.73
C THR A 46 -3.39 1.04 -0.54
N TRP A 47 -3.67 -0.25 -0.45
CA TRP A 47 -4.07 -1.06 -1.60
C TRP A 47 -5.30 -1.91 -1.30
N LYS A 48 -6.04 -2.27 -2.35
CA LYS A 48 -7.25 -3.09 -2.26
C LYS A 48 -6.88 -4.57 -2.25
N VAL A 49 -7.05 -5.23 -1.11
CA VAL A 49 -6.82 -6.67 -0.95
C VAL A 49 -7.98 -7.45 -1.55
N ASP A 50 -9.20 -7.10 -1.13
CA ASP A 50 -10.46 -7.67 -1.62
C ASP A 50 -11.61 -6.66 -1.44
N ASP A 51 -12.84 -7.06 -1.75
CA ASP A 51 -14.02 -6.26 -1.50
C ASP A 51 -14.12 -5.87 -0.02
N GLN A 52 -14.27 -4.56 0.22
CA GLN A 52 -14.28 -3.95 1.54
C GLN A 52 -13.06 -4.28 2.43
N LEU A 53 -11.96 -4.80 1.85
CA LEU A 53 -10.74 -5.17 2.56
C LEU A 53 -9.54 -4.43 1.97
N TYR A 54 -8.91 -3.59 2.79
CA TYR A 54 -7.80 -2.75 2.38
C TYR A 54 -6.66 -2.88 3.39
N GLN A 55 -5.43 -2.87 2.89
CA GLN A 55 -4.24 -2.83 3.75
C GLN A 55 -3.60 -1.45 3.66
N HIS A 56 -3.13 -0.95 4.80
CA HIS A 56 -2.39 0.31 4.91
C HIS A 56 -0.96 0.01 5.34
N ILE A 57 -0.03 0.09 4.41
CA ILE A 57 1.37 -0.18 4.62
C ILE A 57 2.08 1.13 4.96
N ASP A 58 2.85 1.11 6.04
CA ASP A 58 3.71 2.24 6.40
C ASP A 58 5.03 2.14 5.65
N VAL A 59 5.45 3.26 5.06
CA VAL A 59 6.70 3.34 4.28
C VAL A 59 7.50 4.51 4.81
N MET A 60 8.65 4.22 5.41
CA MET A 60 9.61 5.25 5.78
C MET A 60 10.39 5.66 4.53
N GLY A 61 10.32 6.94 4.16
CA GLY A 61 11.17 7.50 3.11
C GLY A 61 12.53 7.94 3.67
N PRO A 62 13.52 8.18 2.80
CA PRO A 62 14.76 8.82 3.22
C PRO A 62 14.50 10.18 3.85
N ASN A 63 15.32 10.52 4.85
CA ASN A 63 15.45 11.91 5.31
C ASN A 63 15.85 12.74 4.08
N ALA A 64 14.94 13.57 3.60
CA ALA A 64 15.30 14.61 2.65
C ALA A 64 16.21 15.58 3.43
N ASP A 65 17.50 15.58 3.12
CA ASP A 65 18.34 16.73 3.43
C ASP A 65 17.65 17.97 2.82
N PRO A 66 17.61 19.15 3.47
CA PRO A 66 17.09 20.39 2.92
C PRO A 66 17.51 20.74 1.47
N THR A 67 18.56 20.09 0.94
CA THR A 67 19.04 20.18 -0.45
C THR A 67 18.21 19.38 -1.46
N GLY A 68 17.29 18.53 -1.02
CA GLY A 68 16.42 17.74 -1.90
C GLY A 68 17.04 16.45 -2.46
N GLN A 69 18.26 16.10 -2.05
CA GLN A 69 18.88 14.81 -2.37
C GLN A 69 18.32 13.73 -1.42
N THR A 70 17.64 12.75 -1.98
CA THR A 70 17.13 11.58 -1.24
C THR A 70 18.28 10.61 -0.98
N VAL A 71 18.85 10.63 0.23
CA VAL A 71 19.81 9.62 0.69
C VAL A 71 19.05 8.57 1.48
N GLY A 72 18.83 7.39 0.87
CA GLY A 72 18.13 6.24 1.44
C GLY A 72 16.92 5.82 0.60
N GLY A 73 16.67 4.52 0.47
CA GLY A 73 15.49 4.01 -0.23
C GLY A 73 14.19 4.21 0.56
N LEU A 74 13.07 3.81 -0.02
CA LEU A 74 11.82 3.56 0.67
C LEU A 74 11.91 2.27 1.46
N ILE A 75 11.54 2.30 2.74
CA ILE A 75 11.67 1.18 3.67
C ILE A 75 10.29 0.81 4.19
N VAL A 76 9.84 -0.40 3.89
CA VAL A 76 8.62 -0.98 4.46
C VAL A 76 8.95 -1.72 5.75
N ASP A 77 9.98 -2.56 5.71
CA ASP A 77 10.53 -3.28 6.87
C ASP A 77 12.01 -3.65 6.64
N LYS A 78 12.58 -4.52 7.50
CA LYS A 78 13.99 -4.93 7.43
C LYS A 78 14.36 -5.68 6.15
N ASN A 79 13.41 -6.35 5.52
CA ASN A 79 13.61 -7.20 4.35
C ASN A 79 13.10 -6.52 3.06
N HIS A 80 12.30 -5.47 3.19
CA HIS A 80 11.64 -4.81 2.08
C HIS A 80 12.08 -3.35 1.98
N MET A 81 13.08 -3.12 1.14
CA MET A 81 13.60 -1.80 0.78
C MET A 81 13.52 -1.61 -0.74
N TYR A 82 13.15 -0.41 -1.17
CA TYR A 82 12.92 -0.07 -2.57
C TYR A 82 13.61 1.24 -2.92
N SER A 83 14.10 1.37 -4.15
CA SER A 83 14.75 2.59 -4.63
C SER A 83 13.75 3.72 -4.91
N ASP A 84 12.56 3.38 -5.42
CA ASP A 84 11.50 4.34 -5.75
C ASP A 84 10.09 3.75 -5.56
N LEU A 85 9.07 4.57 -5.88
CA LEU A 85 7.66 4.20 -5.69
C LEU A 85 7.18 3.17 -6.72
N ASP A 86 7.72 3.18 -7.94
CA ASP A 86 7.33 2.24 -9.00
C ASP A 86 7.83 0.84 -8.63
N GLU A 87 9.08 0.74 -8.18
CA GLU A 87 9.66 -0.49 -7.67
C GLU A 87 8.87 -1.04 -6.48
N LEU A 88 8.51 -0.18 -5.52
CA LEU A 88 7.66 -0.56 -4.39
C LEU A 88 6.32 -1.11 -4.84
N ILE A 89 5.65 -0.46 -5.80
CA ILE A 89 4.34 -0.91 -6.30
C ILE A 89 4.47 -2.29 -6.94
N VAL A 90 5.45 -2.50 -7.83
CA VAL A 90 5.59 -3.76 -8.57
C VAL A 90 6.06 -4.89 -7.66
N ASN A 91 7.12 -4.67 -6.90
CA ASN A 91 7.81 -5.73 -6.16
C ASN A 91 7.21 -6.00 -4.79
N HIS A 92 6.38 -5.09 -4.26
CA HIS A 92 5.67 -5.30 -2.98
C HIS A 92 4.17 -5.50 -3.22
N VAL A 93 3.47 -4.47 -3.70
CA VAL A 93 2.01 -4.47 -3.75
C VAL A 93 1.48 -5.47 -4.77
N GLN A 94 1.96 -5.40 -6.02
CA GLN A 94 1.52 -6.34 -7.08
C GLN A 94 2.01 -7.77 -6.82
N ALA A 95 3.17 -7.95 -6.18
CA ALA A 95 3.62 -9.27 -5.74
C ALA A 95 2.69 -9.87 -4.68
N MET A 96 2.27 -9.09 -3.67
CA MET A 96 1.30 -9.55 -2.67
C MET A 96 -0.09 -9.78 -3.27
N ALA A 97 -0.56 -8.91 -4.17
CA ALA A 97 -1.85 -9.09 -4.85
C ALA A 97 -1.91 -10.43 -5.60
N ARG A 98 -0.86 -10.79 -6.34
CA ARG A 98 -0.75 -12.11 -6.99
C ARG A 98 -0.82 -13.27 -5.99
N LYS A 99 -0.19 -13.13 -4.82
CA LYS A 99 -0.27 -14.15 -3.76
C LYS A 99 -1.66 -14.28 -3.15
N VAL A 100 -2.38 -13.16 -3.01
CA VAL A 100 -3.79 -13.19 -2.60
C VAL A 100 -4.64 -13.90 -3.66
N GLU A 101 -4.44 -13.61 -4.94
CA GLU A 101 -5.14 -14.29 -6.03
C GLU A 101 -4.87 -15.81 -6.03
N GLU A 102 -3.59 -16.22 -5.93
CA GLU A 102 -3.21 -17.63 -5.80
C GLU A 102 -3.89 -18.30 -4.60
N LEU A 103 -3.93 -17.62 -3.45
CA LEU A 103 -4.59 -18.12 -2.23
C LEU A 103 -6.09 -18.30 -2.45
N MET A 104 -6.75 -17.34 -3.09
CA MET A 104 -8.19 -17.39 -3.36
C MET A 104 -8.58 -18.45 -4.40
N MET A 105 -7.66 -18.80 -5.32
CA MET A 105 -7.87 -19.86 -6.31
C MET A 105 -7.64 -21.26 -5.76
N HIS A 106 -7.02 -21.40 -4.57
CA HIS A 106 -6.74 -22.70 -3.98
C HIS A 106 -8.04 -23.43 -3.59
N GLU A 107 -8.15 -24.73 -3.88
CA GLU A 107 -9.39 -25.53 -3.64
C GLU A 107 -9.89 -25.53 -2.18
N ARG A 108 -8.96 -25.39 -1.23
CA ARG A 108 -9.22 -25.27 0.20
C ARG A 108 -9.64 -23.87 0.65
N PHE A 109 -9.54 -22.86 -0.21
CA PHE A 109 -10.06 -21.55 0.09
C PHE A 109 -11.59 -21.59 0.07
N LYS A 110 -12.19 -20.94 1.06
CA LYS A 110 -13.65 -20.85 1.21
C LYS A 110 -13.99 -19.37 1.39
N PRO A 111 -14.68 -18.73 0.42
CA PRO A 111 -15.12 -17.36 0.56
C PRO A 111 -16.26 -17.28 1.59
N GLY A 112 -16.34 -16.18 2.33
CA GLY A 112 -17.39 -15.98 3.33
C GLY A 112 -16.83 -15.48 4.66
N LYS A 113 -17.72 -15.33 5.63
CA LYS A 113 -17.34 -14.97 7.01
C LYS A 113 -16.87 -16.21 7.75
N GLU A 114 -16.17 -16.02 8.87
CA GLU A 114 -15.72 -17.12 9.72
C GLU A 114 -16.88 -18.04 10.16
N ASP A 115 -18.06 -17.48 10.42
CA ASP A 115 -19.25 -18.24 10.80
C ASP A 115 -19.69 -19.25 9.72
N ASP A 116 -19.52 -18.91 8.44
CA ASP A 116 -19.83 -19.79 7.32
C ASP A 116 -18.87 -20.99 7.24
N LEU A 117 -17.65 -20.84 7.78
CA LEU A 117 -16.61 -21.86 7.77
C LEU A 117 -16.80 -22.92 8.84
N ARG A 118 -17.42 -22.57 9.98
CA ARG A 118 -17.64 -23.49 11.11
C ARG A 118 -18.75 -24.52 10.85
N ALA A 119 -19.48 -24.37 9.75
CA ALA A 119 -20.54 -25.28 9.32
C ALA A 119 -20.02 -26.47 8.49
N PHE A 120 -18.71 -26.53 8.22
CA PHE A 120 -18.02 -27.62 7.53
C PHE A 120 -17.16 -28.44 8.52
#